data_AF-G9ZPR0-F1
#
_entry.id   AF-G9ZPR0-F1
#
_cell.length_a   1.000
_cell.length_b   1.000
_cell.length_c   1.000
_cell.angle_alpha   90.00
_cell.angle_beta   90.00
_cell.angle_gamma   90.00
#
_symmetry.space_group_name_H-M   'P 1'
#
loop_
_entity.id
_entity.type
_entity.pdbx_description
1 polymer ?
#
loop_
_entity_poly.entity_id
_entity_poly.type
_entity_poly.pdbx_seq_one_letter_code
_entity_poly.pdbx_strand_id
1 'polypeptide(L)'
;QAVKTASDAASDAKAAANEVAQTVASDAVSSATTHAKAAASDAAVAHNAASDATKVADQLSSAASADPKDASAAAAYQKANAAASDANEQASKAASAAGVAKTQTDNAVKAASDAKQAA
;
A
#
# COMPACT_ATOMS: atom_id res chain seq x y z
N GLN A 1 0.01 -20.85 53.01
CA GLN A 1 0.65 -19.64 52.44
C GLN A 1 1.31 -19.91 51.09
N ALA A 2 2.14 -20.95 50.94
CA ALA A 2 2.78 -21.28 49.65
C ALA A 2 1.82 -21.42 48.44
N VAL A 3 0.65 -22.06 48.62
CA VAL A 3 -0.36 -22.20 47.55
C VAL A 3 -0.89 -20.85 47.07
N LYS A 4 -1.09 -19.89 47.99
CA LYS A 4 -1.55 -18.54 47.65
C LYS A 4 -0.47 -17.80 46.86
N THR A 5 0.77 -17.82 47.33
CA THR A 5 1.91 -17.22 46.62
C THR A 5 2.08 -17.79 45.21
N ALA A 6 1.93 -19.11 45.04
CA ALA A 6 2.00 -19.74 43.72
C ALA A 6 0.84 -19.31 42.80
N SER A 7 -0.38 -19.18 43.33
CA SER A 7 -1.56 -18.71 42.58
C SER A 7 -1.42 -17.26 42.14
N ASP A 8 -0.94 -16.39 43.03
CA ASP A 8 -0.73 -14.97 42.75
C ASP A 8 0.36 -14.82 41.66
N ALA A 9 1.50 -15.53 41.81
CA ALA A 9 2.57 -15.52 40.81
C ALA A 9 2.11 -16.06 39.43
N ALA A 10 1.26 -17.09 39.39
CA ALA A 10 0.70 -17.60 38.13
C ALA A 10 -0.23 -16.58 37.46
N SER A 11 -1.00 -15.83 38.25
CA SER A 11 -1.90 -14.79 37.76
C SER A 11 -1.10 -13.60 37.20
N ASP A 12 -0.06 -13.17 37.90
CA ASP A 12 0.85 -12.11 37.46
C ASP A 12 1.58 -12.51 36.16
N ALA A 13 2.06 -13.75 36.07
CA ALA A 13 2.70 -14.26 34.86
C ALA A 13 1.73 -14.30 33.67
N LYS A 14 0.46 -14.69 33.90
CA LYS A 14 -0.57 -14.63 32.85
C LYS A 14 -0.84 -13.19 32.42
N ALA A 15 -0.96 -12.25 33.36
CA ALA A 15 -1.20 -10.84 33.06
C ALA A 15 -0.05 -10.23 32.25
N ALA A 16 1.20 -10.49 32.65
CA ALA A 16 2.38 -10.04 31.92
C ALA A 16 2.46 -10.63 30.49
N ALA A 17 2.14 -11.91 30.32
CA ALA A 17 2.08 -12.54 29.00
C ALA A 17 1.00 -11.90 28.11
N ASN A 18 -0.17 -11.60 28.66
CA ASN A 18 -1.25 -10.92 27.95
C ASN A 18 -0.84 -9.48 27.55
N GLU A 19 -0.15 -8.75 28.42
CA GLU A 19 0.33 -7.39 28.14
C GLU A 19 1.37 -7.38 27.00
N VAL A 20 2.31 -8.33 27.02
CA VAL A 20 3.30 -8.49 25.94
C VAL A 20 2.59 -8.83 24.61
N ALA A 21 1.62 -9.76 24.63
CA ALA A 21 0.88 -10.13 23.43
C ALA A 21 0.11 -8.94 22.84
N GLN A 22 -0.53 -8.12 23.68
CA GLN A 22 -1.24 -6.91 23.25
C GLN A 22 -0.30 -5.84 22.69
N THR A 23 0.88 -5.70 23.28
CA THR A 23 1.91 -4.76 22.78
C THR A 23 2.39 -5.17 21.40
N VAL A 24 2.79 -6.43 21.21
CA VAL A 24 3.25 -6.95 19.92
C VAL A 24 2.15 -6.84 18.84
N ALA A 25 0.90 -7.13 19.20
CA ALA A 25 -0.22 -7.00 18.29
C ALA A 25 -0.46 -5.54 17.87
N SER A 26 -0.34 -4.59 18.82
CA SER A 26 -0.49 -3.16 18.55
C SER A 26 0.62 -2.63 17.64
N ASP A 27 1.87 -3.06 17.87
CA ASP A 27 3.02 -2.69 17.05
C ASP A 27 2.88 -3.24 15.62
N ALA A 28 2.42 -4.47 15.46
CA ALA A 28 2.15 -5.08 14.16
C ALA A 28 1.08 -4.29 13.38
N VAL A 29 -0.01 -3.90 14.04
CA VAL A 29 -1.06 -3.06 13.44
C VAL A 29 -0.53 -1.69 13.03
N SER A 30 0.26 -1.05 13.90
CA SER A 30 0.86 0.27 13.64
C SER A 30 1.79 0.24 12.43
N SER A 31 2.66 -0.77 12.37
CA SER A 31 3.58 -1.00 11.26
C SER A 31 2.84 -1.26 9.95
N ALA A 32 1.86 -2.18 9.96
CA ALA A 32 1.06 -2.49 8.78
C ALA A 32 0.31 -1.25 8.24
N THR A 33 -0.29 -0.47 9.15
CA THR A 33 -0.99 0.78 8.80
C THR A 33 -0.05 1.79 8.16
N THR A 34 1.18 1.91 8.67
CA THR A 34 2.20 2.82 8.11
C THR A 34 2.57 2.40 6.69
N HIS A 35 2.84 1.11 6.46
CA HIS A 35 3.13 0.59 5.13
C HIS A 35 1.96 0.74 4.17
N ALA A 36 0.72 0.51 4.61
CA ALA A 36 -0.46 0.70 3.78
C ALA A 36 -0.65 2.16 3.35
N LYS A 37 -0.42 3.11 4.26
CA LYS A 37 -0.46 4.55 3.94
C LYS A 37 0.62 4.93 2.93
N ALA A 38 1.85 4.44 3.09
CA ALA A 38 2.93 4.68 2.15
C ALA A 38 2.59 4.12 0.76
N ALA A 39 2.16 2.86 0.68
CA ALA A 39 1.77 2.23 -0.57
C ALA A 39 0.60 2.95 -1.27
N ALA A 40 -0.39 3.44 -0.51
CA ALA A 40 -1.49 4.24 -1.05
C ALA A 40 -1.00 5.59 -1.61
N SER A 41 -0.06 6.25 -0.92
CA SER A 41 0.58 7.49 -1.41
C SER A 41 1.35 7.24 -2.70
N ASP A 42 2.16 6.17 -2.75
CA ASP A 42 2.93 5.81 -3.95
C ASP A 42 2.02 5.49 -5.13
N ALA A 43 0.90 4.79 -4.89
CA ALA A 43 -0.11 4.54 -5.92
C ALA A 43 -0.73 5.84 -6.45
N ALA A 44 -1.01 6.82 -5.59
CA ALA A 44 -1.52 8.12 -6.01
C ALA A 44 -0.51 8.90 -6.87
N VAL A 45 0.78 8.88 -6.49
CA VAL A 45 1.86 9.49 -7.28
C VAL A 45 1.98 8.82 -8.65
N ALA A 46 1.97 7.48 -8.69
CA ALA A 46 2.04 6.73 -9.94
C ALA A 46 0.84 7.02 -10.86
N HIS A 47 -0.36 7.11 -10.30
CA HIS A 47 -1.57 7.45 -11.06
C HIS A 47 -1.49 8.87 -11.65
N ASN A 48 -1.01 9.85 -10.89
CA ASN A 48 -0.81 11.21 -11.39
C ASN A 48 0.22 11.26 -12.53
N ALA A 49 1.35 10.57 -12.36
CA ALA A 49 2.38 10.46 -13.40
C ALA A 49 1.83 9.80 -14.68
N ALA A 50 1.04 8.74 -14.56
CA ALA A 50 0.38 8.10 -15.69
C ALA A 50 -0.61 9.05 -16.39
N SER A 51 -1.42 9.79 -15.63
CA SER A 51 -2.35 10.78 -16.18
C SER A 51 -1.62 11.88 -16.95
N ASP A 52 -0.51 12.40 -16.42
CA ASP A 52 0.27 13.43 -17.09
C ASP A 52 0.97 12.90 -18.35
N ALA A 53 1.48 11.66 -18.32
CA ALA A 53 2.03 11.00 -19.50
C ALA A 53 0.97 10.83 -20.60
N THR A 54 -0.26 10.43 -20.25
CA THR A 54 -1.38 10.35 -21.20
C THR A 54 -1.71 11.71 -21.81
N LYS A 55 -1.77 12.79 -21.01
CA LYS A 55 -2.00 14.15 -21.54
C LYS A 55 -0.94 14.56 -22.56
N VAL A 56 0.33 14.24 -22.30
CA VAL A 56 1.43 14.53 -23.23
C VAL A 56 1.27 13.72 -24.53
N ALA A 57 0.91 12.44 -24.43
CA ALA A 57 0.64 11.61 -25.60
C ALA A 57 -0.53 12.17 -26.44
N ASP A 58 -1.60 12.64 -25.80
CA ASP A 58 -2.76 13.24 -26.48
C ASP A 58 -2.41 14.56 -27.20
N GLN A 59 -1.58 15.39 -26.58
CA GLN A 59 -1.07 16.62 -27.20
C GLN A 59 -0.22 16.32 -28.44
N LEU A 60 0.67 15.32 -28.35
CA LEU A 60 1.51 14.90 -29.47
C LEU A 60 0.69 14.22 -30.57
N SER A 61 -0.35 13.47 -30.23
CA SER A 61 -1.31 12.90 -31.18
C SER A 61 -2.01 14.00 -31.98
N SER A 62 -2.43 15.07 -31.29
CA SER A 62 -3.06 16.23 -31.92
C SER A 62 -2.09 16.95 -32.85
N ALA A 63 -0.82 17.13 -32.44
CA ALA A 63 0.21 17.74 -33.28
C ALA A 63 0.53 16.89 -34.52
N ALA A 64 0.68 15.57 -34.37
CA ALA A 64 0.91 14.65 -35.49
C ALA A 64 -0.28 14.61 -36.47
N SER A 65 -1.51 14.82 -35.98
CA SER A 65 -2.71 14.91 -36.82
C SER A 65 -2.80 16.24 -37.57
N ALA A 66 -2.25 17.32 -37.00
CA ALA A 66 -2.23 18.64 -37.63
C ALA A 66 -1.22 18.73 -38.78
N ASP A 67 -0.08 18.02 -38.68
CA ASP A 67 0.86 17.83 -39.79
C ASP A 67 1.19 16.34 -40.00
N PRO A 68 0.39 15.62 -40.79
CA PRO A 68 0.57 14.18 -41.00
C PRO A 68 1.78 13.85 -41.88
N LYS A 69 2.48 14.84 -42.44
CA LYS A 69 3.73 14.63 -43.20
C LYS A 69 4.96 14.82 -42.32
N ASP A 70 4.83 15.39 -41.13
CA ASP A 70 5.90 15.47 -40.16
C ASP A 70 6.13 14.12 -39.48
N ALA A 71 7.10 13.38 -40.02
CA ALA A 71 7.55 12.10 -39.45
C ALA A 71 8.10 12.25 -38.02
N SER A 72 8.60 13.42 -37.63
CA SER A 72 9.13 13.68 -36.30
C SER A 72 8.00 13.77 -35.27
N ALA A 73 6.90 14.45 -35.61
CA ALA A 73 5.71 14.52 -34.77
C ALA A 73 5.08 13.13 -34.56
N ALA A 74 4.97 12.33 -35.62
CA ALA A 74 4.49 10.96 -35.53
C ALA A 74 5.40 10.08 -34.65
N ALA A 75 6.72 10.18 -34.79
CA ALA A 75 7.67 9.44 -33.97
C ALA A 75 7.64 9.88 -32.49
N ALA A 76 7.46 11.17 -32.21
CA ALA A 76 7.32 11.69 -30.86
C ALA A 76 6.05 11.17 -30.18
N TYR A 77 4.92 11.17 -30.89
CA TYR A 77 3.66 10.59 -30.41
C TYR A 77 3.84 9.11 -30.04
N GLN A 78 4.43 8.29 -30.92
CA GLN A 78 4.62 6.86 -30.65
C GLN A 78 5.44 6.61 -29.37
N LYS A 79 6.52 7.38 -29.15
CA LYS A 79 7.33 7.28 -27.93
C LYS A 79 6.54 7.70 -26.69
N ALA A 80 5.80 8.79 -26.76
CA ALA A 80 4.98 9.27 -25.64
C ALA A 80 3.85 8.30 -25.31
N ASN A 81 3.21 7.70 -26.32
CA ASN A 81 2.16 6.72 -26.14
C ASN A 81 2.69 5.44 -25.47
N ALA A 82 3.87 4.96 -25.86
CA ALA A 82 4.53 3.85 -25.18
C ALA A 82 4.84 4.18 -23.70
N ALA A 83 5.42 5.36 -23.44
CA ALA A 83 5.70 5.80 -22.09
C ALA A 83 4.43 5.95 -21.22
N ALA A 84 3.34 6.45 -21.80
CA ALA A 84 2.04 6.53 -21.11
C ALA A 84 1.46 5.14 -20.81
N SER A 85 1.59 4.18 -21.73
CA SER A 85 1.20 2.79 -21.50
C SER A 85 1.99 2.18 -20.33
N ASP A 86 3.31 2.32 -20.34
CA ASP A 86 4.18 1.83 -19.27
C ASP A 86 3.83 2.48 -17.93
N ALA A 87 3.58 3.79 -17.91
CA ALA A 87 3.19 4.51 -16.70
C ALA A 87 1.86 4.00 -16.13
N ASN A 88 0.87 3.70 -17.00
CA ASN A 88 -0.40 3.10 -16.60
C ASN A 88 -0.23 1.69 -16.01
N GLU A 89 0.67 0.88 -16.57
CA GLU A 89 1.01 -0.42 -15.98
C GLU A 89 1.62 -0.28 -14.58
N GLN A 90 2.54 0.68 -14.40
CA GLN A 90 3.15 0.92 -13.10
C GLN A 90 2.14 1.44 -12.08
N ALA A 91 1.25 2.35 -12.49
CA ALA A 91 0.14 2.81 -11.65
C ALA A 91 -0.76 1.64 -11.20
N SER A 92 -1.06 0.71 -12.12
CA SER A 92 -1.85 -0.49 -11.82
C SER A 92 -1.16 -1.44 -10.84
N LYS A 93 0.16 -1.63 -10.99
CA LYS A 93 0.98 -2.42 -10.05
C LYS A 93 1.02 -1.76 -8.67
N ALA A 94 1.21 -0.43 -8.61
CA ALA A 94 1.22 0.32 -7.36
C ALA A 94 -0.14 0.27 -6.64
N ALA A 95 -1.24 0.44 -7.38
CA ALA A 95 -2.59 0.29 -6.84
C ALA A 95 -2.84 -1.12 -6.28
N SER A 96 -2.38 -2.16 -6.99
CA SER A 96 -2.46 -3.54 -6.53
C SER A 96 -1.66 -3.77 -5.24
N ALA A 97 -0.45 -3.23 -5.16
CA ALA A 97 0.39 -3.29 -3.97
C ALA A 97 -0.26 -2.57 -2.76
N ALA A 98 -0.87 -1.41 -2.99
CA ALA A 98 -1.64 -0.70 -1.96
C ALA A 98 -2.82 -1.54 -1.45
N GLY A 99 -3.54 -2.24 -2.34
CA GLY A 99 -4.61 -3.17 -1.97
C GLY A 99 -4.13 -4.35 -1.11
N VAL A 100 -2.97 -4.92 -1.44
CA VAL A 100 -2.33 -5.97 -0.63
C VAL A 100 -1.95 -5.44 0.76
N ALA A 101 -1.31 -4.27 0.83
CA ALA A 101 -0.91 -3.66 2.10
C ALA A 101 -2.12 -3.33 2.99
N LYS A 102 -3.23 -2.86 2.39
CA LYS A 102 -4.50 -2.69 3.10
C LYS A 102 -5.00 -4.01 3.68
N THR A 103 -5.02 -5.08 2.87
CA THR A 103 -5.46 -6.41 3.31
C THR A 103 -4.61 -6.93 4.49
N GLN A 104 -3.30 -6.73 4.44
CA GLN A 104 -2.40 -7.08 5.54
C GLN A 104 -2.71 -6.29 6.82
N THR A 105 -3.04 -5.00 6.69
CA THR A 105 -3.46 -4.16 7.81
C THR A 105 -4.76 -4.67 8.43
N ASP A 106 -5.77 -4.96 7.61
CA ASP A 106 -7.05 -5.49 8.07
C ASP A 106 -6.88 -6.83 8.82
N ASN A 107 -6.01 -7.71 8.30
CA ASN A 107 -5.68 -8.98 8.96
C ASN A 107 -4.95 -8.78 10.29
N ALA A 108 -4.00 -7.83 10.35
CA ALA A 108 -3.30 -7.50 11.60
C ALA A 108 -4.26 -6.96 12.66
N VAL A 109 -5.19 -6.09 12.26
CA VAL A 109 -6.23 -5.54 13.15
C VAL A 109 -7.13 -6.65 13.67
N LYS A 110 -7.56 -7.57 12.79
CA LYS A 110 -8.37 -8.72 13.20
C LYS A 110 -7.60 -9.61 14.19
N ALA A 111 -6.35 -9.95 13.90
CA ALA A 111 -5.53 -10.78 14.79
C ALA A 111 -5.34 -10.12 16.17
N ALA A 112 -5.11 -8.81 16.21
CA ALA A 112 -5.02 -8.06 17.47
C ALA A 112 -6.33 -8.08 18.26
N SER A 113 -7.47 -7.94 17.58
CA SER A 113 -8.79 -8.03 18.21
C SER A 113 -9.05 -9.43 18.76
N ASP A 114 -8.74 -10.48 18.00
CA ASP A 114 -8.92 -11.87 18.41
C ASP A 114 -8.04 -12.20 19.63
N ALA A 115 -6.78 -11.73 19.65
CA ALA A 115 -5.88 -11.88 20.79
C ALA A 115 -6.41 -11.20 22.07
N LYS A 116 -7.04 -10.03 21.92
CA LYS A 116 -7.67 -9.33 23.06
C LYS A 116 -8.87 -10.08 23.64
N GLN A 117 -9.62 -10.81 22.82
CA GLN A 117 -10.77 -11.59 23.28
C GLN A 117 -10.37 -12.90 23.99
N ALA A 118 -9.18 -13.43 23.69
CA ALA A 118 -8.66 -14.67 24.28
C ALA A 118 -7.89 -14.47 25.60
N ALA A 119 -7.48 -13.23 25.90
CA ALA A 119 -6.69 -12.82 27.06
C ALA A 119 -7.52 -12.77 28.36
#